data_AF-A0A9E1Y2Z4-F1
#
_entry.id   AF-A0A9E1Y2Z4-F1
#
_cell.length_a   1.000
_cell.length_b   1.000
_cell.length_c   1.000
_cell.angle_alpha   90.00
_cell.angle_beta   90.00
_cell.angle_gamma   90.00
#
_symmetry.space_group_name_H-M   'P 1'
#
loop_
_entity.id
_entity.type
_entity.pdbx_description
1 polymer ?
#
loop_
_entity_poly.entity_id
_entity_poly.type
_entity_poly.pdbx_seq_one_letter_code
_entity_poly.pdbx_strand_id
1 'polypeptide(L)'
;MEEVVVTANRAQEPWLATTRTATVVNAETVARTQAVHINELLARVAGTWISRGNGQEHLTAIRSPVLTGAGGCGAFLMTQDNVPLRASGFCNVNELFESVSELAEAVEVLKGPGGATHGSNALHGLIQVRTPNPGAQRNTTQIEAGPHSYARLKHLSVQERLIVGVSATSDDGYKTDSGYGQQKLILKHQQAVGAFEVINSLAVTNLNQETSGFVQGEDVYRDPAYKKLNPNPEAFRDVRSARLISDWQSESGKFRITPFLRWTDMRFLQHFLPGQPLEENGHSSLGLQSSAALTDNVTVGFDAEQTRGFLKQTQTGETRGSPFLVGTIPSGKHYDYDVTATVAAAFAQYDWPVSEDLLVTLGLRAERVDYDYDNRMISGRTKDDGTACGFGGCRYNRPESRSDAFNNLSPKLGFNYAFGQHRLFGQLSKGFRAPQATELYRLQNGQNVADIDSEALDSLEVGLRGATARL
;
A
#
# COMPACT_ATOMS: atom_id res chain seq x y z
N MET A 1 -27.86 8.17 -7.35
CA MET A 1 -26.80 9.10 -6.93
C MET A 1 -25.72 9.04 -7.98
N GLU A 2 -25.12 10.17 -8.34
CA GLU A 2 -23.97 10.18 -9.25
C GLU A 2 -22.75 9.62 -8.50
N GLU A 3 -22.15 8.55 -9.02
CA GLU A 3 -20.96 7.95 -8.41
C GLU A 3 -19.73 8.81 -8.76
N VAL A 4 -19.05 9.32 -7.74
CA VAL A 4 -17.86 10.17 -7.87
C VAL A 4 -16.62 9.36 -7.50
N VAL A 5 -15.59 9.42 -8.34
CA VAL A 5 -14.29 8.82 -8.09
C VAL A 5 -13.31 9.95 -7.78
N VAL A 6 -12.72 9.95 -6.58
CA VAL A 6 -11.75 10.97 -6.18
C VAL A 6 -10.34 10.57 -6.60
N THR A 7 -10.10 9.26 -6.66
CA THR A 7 -8.76 8.73 -6.88
C THR A 7 -8.31 8.84 -8.34
N ALA A 8 -9.23 8.88 -9.32
CA ALA A 8 -8.90 8.76 -10.75
C ALA A 8 -7.86 9.79 -11.22
N ASN A 9 -8.03 11.05 -10.78
CA ASN A 9 -7.19 12.19 -11.14
C ASN A 9 -6.73 13.00 -9.91
N ARG A 10 -6.76 12.41 -8.70
CA ARG A 10 -6.54 13.11 -7.41
C ARG A 10 -7.48 14.32 -7.19
N ALA A 11 -8.58 14.33 -7.92
CA ALA A 11 -9.65 15.31 -7.89
C ALA A 11 -10.98 14.56 -8.06
N GLN A 12 -12.06 15.15 -7.56
CA GLN A 12 -13.39 14.58 -7.72
C GLN A 12 -13.79 14.63 -9.18
N GLU A 13 -14.06 13.47 -9.77
CA GLU A 13 -14.54 13.35 -11.13
C GLU A 13 -15.75 12.40 -11.18
N PRO A 14 -16.79 12.69 -11.98
CA PRO A 14 -17.86 11.73 -12.23
C PRO A 14 -17.31 10.41 -12.76
N TRP A 15 -17.79 9.28 -12.23
CA TRP A 15 -17.37 7.95 -12.69
C TRP A 15 -17.55 7.76 -14.20
N LEU A 16 -18.60 8.36 -14.77
CA LEU A 16 -18.87 8.31 -16.22
C LEU A 16 -17.85 9.05 -17.08
N ALA A 17 -17.15 10.05 -16.53
CA ALA A 17 -16.14 10.84 -17.25
C ALA A 17 -14.76 10.15 -17.27
N THR A 18 -14.50 9.23 -16.33
CA THR A 18 -13.18 8.59 -16.22
C THR A 18 -12.80 7.77 -17.47
N THR A 19 -11.53 7.86 -17.87
CA THR A 19 -10.94 7.16 -19.03
C THR A 19 -10.48 5.73 -18.75
N ARG A 20 -10.71 5.22 -17.53
CA ARG A 20 -10.26 3.89 -17.08
C ARG A 20 -11.28 3.19 -16.19
N THR A 21 -11.11 1.89 -15.98
CA THR A 21 -11.94 1.12 -15.06
C THR A 21 -11.64 1.52 -13.61
N ALA A 22 -12.65 2.08 -12.95
CA ALA A 22 -12.68 2.38 -11.53
C ALA A 22 -13.87 1.68 -10.88
N THR A 23 -13.73 1.27 -9.63
CA THR A 23 -14.83 0.75 -8.81
C THR A 23 -14.82 1.44 -7.46
N VAL A 24 -15.99 1.90 -7.01
CA VAL A 24 -16.17 2.49 -5.68
C VAL A 24 -17.03 1.56 -4.82
N VAL A 25 -16.44 1.04 -3.75
CA VAL A 25 -17.22 0.44 -2.66
C VAL A 25 -17.71 1.59 -1.79
N ASN A 26 -18.91 2.07 -2.09
CA ASN A 26 -19.49 3.27 -1.49
C ASN A 26 -19.89 3.09 -0.01
N ALA A 27 -20.24 4.20 0.65
CA ALA A 27 -20.58 4.25 2.07
C ALA A 27 -21.72 3.30 2.46
N GLU A 28 -22.73 3.14 1.60
CA GLU A 28 -23.83 2.20 1.84
C GLU A 28 -23.32 0.75 1.83
N THR A 29 -22.48 0.40 0.85
CA THR A 29 -21.92 -0.95 0.74
C THR A 29 -20.95 -1.25 1.87
N VAL A 30 -20.13 -0.27 2.28
CA VAL A 30 -19.25 -0.40 3.46
C VAL A 30 -20.08 -0.64 4.71
N ALA A 31 -21.11 0.19 4.96
CA ALA A 31 -21.99 0.07 6.10
C ALA A 31 -22.79 -1.24 6.11
N ARG A 32 -23.19 -1.77 4.95
CA ARG A 32 -23.90 -3.06 4.84
C ARG A 32 -22.97 -4.26 5.02
N THR A 33 -21.73 -4.17 4.53
CA THR A 33 -20.80 -5.30 4.59
C THR A 33 -20.31 -5.56 6.00
N GLN A 34 -20.17 -4.52 6.83
CA GLN A 34 -19.66 -4.63 8.22
C GLN A 34 -18.36 -5.43 8.29
N ALA A 35 -17.44 -5.14 7.36
CA ALA A 35 -16.26 -5.94 7.14
C ALA A 35 -15.40 -6.07 8.41
N VAL A 36 -14.98 -7.29 8.74
CA VAL A 36 -14.00 -7.55 9.82
C VAL A 36 -12.55 -7.48 9.31
N HIS A 37 -12.39 -7.60 7.99
CA HIS A 37 -11.13 -7.46 7.28
C HIS A 37 -11.36 -6.87 5.89
N ILE A 38 -10.41 -6.07 5.38
CA ILE A 38 -10.59 -5.31 4.13
C ILE A 38 -10.85 -6.18 2.89
N ASN A 39 -10.43 -7.45 2.92
CA ASN A 39 -10.71 -8.41 1.86
C ASN A 39 -12.21 -8.59 1.59
N GLU A 40 -13.09 -8.45 2.59
CA GLU A 40 -14.55 -8.60 2.43
C GLU A 40 -15.17 -7.44 1.64
N LEU A 41 -14.58 -6.24 1.73
CA LEU A 41 -14.94 -5.11 0.88
C LEU A 41 -14.45 -5.34 -0.55
N LEU A 42 -13.19 -5.77 -0.70
CA LEU A 42 -12.51 -5.89 -1.99
C LEU A 42 -12.90 -7.15 -2.78
N ALA A 43 -13.40 -8.20 -2.12
CA ALA A 43 -13.96 -9.39 -2.78
C ALA A 43 -15.19 -9.07 -3.65
N ARG A 44 -15.80 -7.90 -3.47
CA ARG A 44 -16.91 -7.39 -4.29
C ARG A 44 -16.44 -6.68 -5.56
N VAL A 45 -15.14 -6.47 -5.72
CA VAL A 45 -14.56 -5.70 -6.84
C VAL A 45 -14.07 -6.65 -7.93
N ALA A 46 -14.73 -6.63 -9.10
CA ALA A 46 -14.36 -7.48 -10.23
C ALA A 46 -12.92 -7.21 -10.72
N GLY A 47 -12.14 -8.27 -10.95
CA GLY A 47 -10.74 -8.17 -11.39
C GLY A 47 -9.75 -7.82 -10.27
N THR A 48 -10.23 -7.83 -9.02
CA THR A 48 -9.43 -7.64 -7.81
C THR A 48 -9.56 -8.87 -6.94
N TRP A 49 -8.43 -9.36 -6.44
CA TRP A 49 -8.36 -10.46 -5.50
C TRP A 49 -7.48 -10.06 -4.33
N ILE A 50 -8.05 -10.14 -3.13
CA ILE A 50 -7.35 -9.98 -1.86
C ILE A 50 -7.51 -11.30 -1.13
N SER A 51 -6.49 -12.16 -1.16
CA SER A 51 -6.51 -13.35 -0.31
C SER A 51 -6.39 -12.91 1.14
N ARG A 52 -7.08 -13.57 2.06
CA ARG A 52 -6.83 -13.41 3.49
C ARG A 52 -5.94 -14.53 3.99
N GLY A 53 -4.81 -14.18 4.59
CA GLY A 53 -3.94 -15.09 5.31
C GLY A 53 -4.43 -15.29 6.75
N ASN A 54 -3.51 -15.43 7.69
CA ASN A 54 -3.87 -15.44 9.10
C ASN A 54 -4.01 -14.00 9.65
N GLY A 55 -4.97 -13.76 10.53
CA GLY A 55 -5.27 -12.43 11.09
C GLY A 55 -5.57 -11.38 10.01
N GLN A 56 -4.72 -10.35 9.94
CA GLN A 56 -4.77 -9.19 9.04
C GLN A 56 -3.85 -9.33 7.81
N GLU A 57 -3.27 -10.51 7.59
CA GLU A 57 -2.47 -10.79 6.40
C GLU A 57 -3.34 -10.88 5.15
N HIS A 58 -2.75 -10.45 4.03
CA HIS A 58 -3.34 -10.60 2.72
C HIS A 58 -2.30 -10.75 1.60
N LEU A 59 -2.75 -11.09 0.40
CA LEU A 59 -1.95 -10.87 -0.80
C LEU A 59 -2.86 -10.23 -1.84
N THR A 60 -2.30 -9.28 -2.57
CA THR A 60 -3.05 -8.46 -3.51
C THR A 60 -2.80 -8.90 -4.94
N ALA A 61 -3.86 -8.93 -5.73
CA ALA A 61 -3.81 -9.03 -7.18
C ALA A 61 -4.89 -8.14 -7.80
N ILE A 62 -4.51 -7.30 -8.76
CA ILE A 62 -5.42 -6.45 -9.53
C ILE A 62 -5.09 -6.68 -10.99
N ARG A 63 -5.87 -7.52 -11.68
CA ARG A 63 -5.55 -7.98 -13.05
C ARG A 63 -4.09 -8.43 -13.20
N SER A 64 -3.58 -9.13 -12.19
CA SER A 64 -2.20 -9.59 -12.09
C SER A 64 -2.16 -11.01 -11.50
N PRO A 65 -1.03 -11.73 -11.63
CA PRO A 65 -0.73 -12.83 -10.72
C PRO A 65 -0.67 -12.35 -9.26
N VAL A 66 -0.69 -13.29 -8.33
CA VAL A 66 -0.35 -13.00 -6.93
C VAL A 66 1.17 -12.83 -6.85
N LEU A 67 1.62 -11.62 -6.56
CA LEU A 67 3.04 -11.30 -6.46
C LEU A 67 3.52 -11.55 -5.03
N THR A 68 4.31 -12.61 -4.85
CA THR A 68 4.85 -13.02 -3.55
C THR A 68 6.37 -12.82 -3.53
N GLY A 69 6.86 -11.87 -2.75
CA GLY A 69 8.30 -11.59 -2.67
C GLY A 69 8.58 -10.22 -2.08
N ALA A 70 9.85 -9.95 -1.75
CA ALA A 70 10.27 -8.73 -1.06
C ALA A 70 9.93 -7.43 -1.81
N GLY A 71 9.78 -7.48 -3.14
CA GLY A 71 9.36 -6.35 -3.97
C GLY A 71 7.95 -6.46 -4.57
N GLY A 72 7.22 -7.56 -4.33
CA GLY A 72 5.93 -7.83 -4.99
C GLY A 72 4.85 -6.80 -4.66
N CYS A 73 4.91 -6.20 -3.47
CA CYS A 73 4.04 -5.10 -3.08
C CYS A 73 4.25 -3.82 -3.90
N GLY A 74 5.45 -3.62 -4.47
CA GLY A 74 5.79 -2.45 -5.26
C GLY A 74 5.02 -2.38 -6.58
N ALA A 75 4.14 -3.33 -6.89
CA ALA A 75 3.29 -3.29 -8.07
C ALA A 75 1.89 -2.69 -7.81
N PHE A 76 1.51 -2.49 -6.55
CA PHE A 76 0.21 -1.93 -6.15
C PHE A 76 0.39 -0.73 -5.23
N LEU A 77 -0.33 0.34 -5.52
CA LEU A 77 -0.29 1.53 -4.70
C LEU A 77 -1.45 1.45 -3.71
N MET A 78 -1.17 1.59 -2.43
CA MET A 78 -2.20 1.60 -1.40
C MET A 78 -2.15 2.94 -0.67
N THR A 79 -3.30 3.57 -0.55
CA THR A 79 -3.41 4.95 -0.08
C THR A 79 -4.52 5.08 0.96
N GLN A 80 -4.35 6.04 1.87
CA GLN A 80 -5.42 6.53 2.72
C GLN A 80 -5.52 8.06 2.54
N ASP A 81 -6.73 8.54 2.26
CA ASP A 81 -7.00 9.94 1.97
C ASP A 81 -5.98 10.56 0.97
N ASN A 82 -5.77 9.88 -0.18
CA ASN A 82 -4.83 10.21 -1.27
C ASN A 82 -3.33 10.14 -0.95
N VAL A 83 -2.93 9.88 0.29
CA VAL A 83 -1.52 9.73 0.67
C VAL A 83 -1.14 8.25 0.76
N PRO A 84 -0.01 7.81 0.17
CA PRO A 84 0.41 6.40 0.22
C PRO A 84 0.64 5.90 1.65
N LEU A 85 0.29 4.63 1.90
CA LEU A 85 0.53 3.98 3.20
C LEU A 85 2.02 3.78 3.47
N ARG A 86 2.79 3.41 2.43
CA ARG A 86 4.24 3.19 2.46
C ARG A 86 4.98 4.04 1.43
N ALA A 87 6.26 4.31 1.69
CA ALA A 87 7.11 5.08 0.79
C ALA A 87 7.46 4.29 -0.46
N SER A 88 7.68 5.00 -1.58
CA SER A 88 8.26 4.37 -2.77
C SER A 88 9.60 3.74 -2.39
N GLY A 89 9.77 2.45 -2.71
CA GLY A 89 10.95 1.66 -2.33
C GLY A 89 10.87 0.92 -1.00
N PHE A 90 9.83 1.13 -0.18
CA PHE A 90 9.69 0.54 1.17
C PHE A 90 8.35 -0.17 1.37
N CYS A 91 7.80 -0.75 0.30
CA CYS A 91 6.49 -1.39 0.35
C CYS A 91 6.43 -2.54 1.36
N ASN A 92 5.22 -2.85 1.81
CA ASN A 92 4.95 -4.06 2.59
C ASN A 92 3.78 -4.80 1.94
N VAL A 93 3.93 -6.11 1.67
CA VAL A 93 2.89 -6.96 1.08
C VAL A 93 1.58 -6.98 1.86
N ASN A 94 1.61 -6.55 3.12
CA ASN A 94 0.46 -6.48 3.99
C ASN A 94 0.08 -5.06 4.43
N GLU A 95 0.57 -4.01 3.76
CA GLU A 95 0.40 -2.62 4.18
C GLU A 95 -1.05 -2.13 4.34
N LEU A 96 -2.07 -2.79 3.76
CA LEU A 96 -3.48 -2.42 4.03
C LEU A 96 -3.87 -2.49 5.51
N PHE A 97 -3.19 -3.29 6.36
CA PHE A 97 -3.46 -3.26 7.81
C PHE A 97 -3.14 -1.90 8.46
N GLU A 98 -2.36 -1.05 7.78
CA GLU A 98 -2.00 0.30 8.22
C GLU A 98 -3.04 1.34 7.82
N SER A 99 -4.01 0.97 6.97
CA SER A 99 -5.16 1.82 6.66
C SER A 99 -6.21 1.74 7.76
N VAL A 100 -7.00 2.80 7.93
CA VAL A 100 -8.12 2.83 8.90
C VAL A 100 -9.43 2.40 8.23
N SER A 101 -9.40 1.23 7.57
CA SER A 101 -10.50 0.70 6.78
C SER A 101 -11.78 0.39 7.58
N GLU A 102 -11.66 0.14 8.87
CA GLU A 102 -12.77 -0.15 9.79
C GLU A 102 -13.70 1.06 9.96
N LEU A 103 -13.19 2.25 9.69
CA LEU A 103 -13.90 3.53 9.73
C LEU A 103 -13.99 4.17 8.35
N ALA A 104 -13.79 3.40 7.27
CA ALA A 104 -13.84 3.92 5.91
C ALA A 104 -15.26 4.43 5.57
N GLU A 105 -15.31 5.53 4.83
CA GLU A 105 -16.51 5.98 4.13
C GLU A 105 -16.61 5.33 2.75
N ALA A 106 -15.49 5.10 2.08
CA ALA A 106 -15.45 4.40 0.80
C ALA A 106 -14.11 3.71 0.59
N VAL A 107 -14.11 2.68 -0.26
CA VAL A 107 -12.87 2.09 -0.80
C VAL A 107 -12.93 2.15 -2.32
N GLU A 108 -11.96 2.81 -2.94
CA GLU A 108 -11.89 2.96 -4.39
C GLU A 108 -10.76 2.07 -4.95
N VAL A 109 -11.01 1.44 -6.09
CA VAL A 109 -10.02 0.63 -6.81
C VAL A 109 -9.90 1.13 -8.24
N LEU A 110 -8.73 1.65 -8.62
CA LEU A 110 -8.38 1.90 -10.02
C LEU A 110 -7.58 0.72 -10.55
N LYS A 111 -7.97 0.23 -11.72
CA LYS A 111 -7.36 -0.96 -12.34
C LYS A 111 -6.44 -0.55 -13.49
N GLY A 112 -5.36 -1.30 -13.65
CA GLY A 112 -4.33 -0.99 -14.63
C GLY A 112 -3.41 0.15 -14.17
N PRO A 113 -2.42 0.50 -14.99
CA PRO A 113 -1.37 1.41 -14.57
C PRO A 113 -1.87 2.82 -14.21
N GLY A 114 -1.54 3.23 -12.98
CA GLY A 114 -1.83 4.53 -12.38
C GLY A 114 -0.71 5.57 -12.52
N GLY A 115 0.43 5.19 -13.09
CA GLY A 115 1.69 5.93 -13.06
C GLY A 115 1.59 7.39 -13.50
N ALA A 116 0.81 7.70 -14.56
CA ALA A 116 0.70 9.06 -15.09
C ALA A 116 0.17 10.10 -14.08
N THR A 117 -0.63 9.67 -13.10
CA THR A 117 -1.18 10.57 -12.07
C THR A 117 -0.56 10.29 -10.71
N HIS A 118 -0.30 9.01 -10.38
CA HIS A 118 0.03 8.58 -9.03
C HIS A 118 1.50 8.24 -8.77
N GLY A 119 2.30 8.06 -9.82
CA GLY A 119 3.73 7.72 -9.72
C GLY A 119 4.02 6.25 -9.48
N SER A 120 5.20 5.98 -8.90
CA SER A 120 5.64 4.62 -8.56
C SER A 120 4.60 3.81 -7.81
N ASN A 121 4.77 2.50 -7.92
CA ASN A 121 3.97 1.47 -7.25
C ASN A 121 2.54 1.30 -7.75
N ALA A 122 2.09 2.00 -8.79
CA ALA A 122 0.75 1.79 -9.36
C ALA A 122 0.78 0.98 -10.68
N LEU A 123 1.59 -0.09 -10.80
CA LEU A 123 1.69 -0.87 -12.05
C LEU A 123 0.37 -1.53 -12.44
N HIS A 124 -0.21 -2.27 -11.49
CA HIS A 124 -1.40 -3.08 -11.72
C HIS A 124 -2.69 -2.39 -11.27
N GLY A 125 -2.55 -1.38 -10.41
CA GLY A 125 -3.66 -0.58 -9.92
C GLY A 125 -3.34 0.08 -8.60
N LEU A 126 -4.36 0.71 -8.02
CA LEU A 126 -4.30 1.20 -6.66
C LEU A 126 -5.58 0.88 -5.87
N ILE A 127 -5.42 0.85 -4.55
CA ILE A 127 -6.52 0.76 -3.58
C ILE A 127 -6.47 2.02 -2.71
N GLN A 128 -7.55 2.78 -2.70
CA GLN A 128 -7.72 3.98 -1.90
C GLN A 128 -8.75 3.76 -0.80
N VAL A 129 -8.31 3.84 0.45
CA VAL A 129 -9.22 3.92 1.61
C VAL A 129 -9.55 5.38 1.88
N ARG A 130 -10.83 5.75 1.77
CA ARG A 130 -11.30 7.09 2.10
C ARG A 130 -11.96 7.06 3.46
N THR A 131 -11.46 7.88 4.37
CA THR A 131 -12.10 8.07 5.67
C THR A 131 -13.03 9.29 5.60
N PRO A 132 -14.07 9.39 6.47
CA PRO A 132 -15.05 10.46 6.43
C PRO A 132 -14.42 11.86 6.40
N ASN A 133 -15.07 12.81 5.74
CA ASN A 133 -14.73 14.23 5.82
C ASN A 133 -15.65 14.97 6.81
N PRO A 134 -15.18 16.06 7.45
CA PRO A 134 -16.02 16.88 8.33
C PRO A 134 -17.27 17.38 7.59
N GLY A 135 -18.37 17.55 8.32
CA GLY A 135 -19.66 17.88 7.71
C GLY A 135 -20.83 17.57 8.62
N ALA A 136 -21.89 16.98 8.04
CA ALA A 136 -23.12 16.70 8.76
C ALA A 136 -22.87 15.84 10.02
N GLN A 137 -23.45 16.27 11.14
CA GLN A 137 -23.22 15.64 12.43
C GLN A 137 -23.67 14.18 12.42
N ARG A 138 -22.76 13.27 12.75
CA ARG A 138 -23.02 11.83 12.86
C ARG A 138 -22.21 11.26 14.01
N ASN A 139 -22.88 10.65 14.97
CA ASN A 139 -22.21 9.96 16.06
C ASN A 139 -22.66 8.50 16.10
N THR A 140 -21.71 7.58 15.95
CA THR A 140 -21.97 6.14 15.93
C THR A 140 -21.01 5.43 16.85
N THR A 141 -21.56 4.66 17.79
CA THR A 141 -20.81 3.68 18.59
C THR A 141 -21.31 2.30 18.25
N GLN A 142 -20.39 1.38 17.93
CA GLN A 142 -20.70 0.01 17.59
C GLN A 142 -19.85 -0.94 18.42
N ILE A 143 -20.51 -1.94 19.00
CA ILE A 143 -19.88 -3.06 19.69
C ILE A 143 -20.21 -4.31 18.90
N GLU A 144 -19.20 -5.11 18.59
CA GLU A 144 -19.34 -6.35 17.85
C GLU A 144 -18.71 -7.48 18.65
N ALA A 145 -19.32 -8.65 18.58
CA ALA A 145 -18.82 -9.89 19.17
C ALA A 145 -19.02 -11.04 18.17
N GLY A 146 -18.09 -11.98 18.15
CA GLY A 146 -18.13 -13.10 17.21
C GLY A 146 -17.41 -14.35 17.73
N PRO A 147 -17.32 -15.40 16.90
CA PRO A 147 -16.52 -16.59 17.22
C PRO A 147 -15.06 -16.25 17.50
N HIS A 148 -14.32 -17.19 18.10
CA HIS A 148 -12.87 -17.03 18.36
C HIS A 148 -12.55 -15.86 19.31
N SER A 149 -13.42 -15.63 20.29
CA SER A 149 -13.33 -14.50 21.22
C SER A 149 -13.26 -13.14 20.52
N TYR A 150 -13.76 -13.05 19.28
CA TYR A 150 -13.74 -11.80 18.53
C TYR A 150 -14.57 -10.74 19.24
N ALA A 151 -13.96 -9.59 19.46
CA ALA A 151 -14.63 -8.40 20.00
C ALA A 151 -14.08 -7.15 19.30
N ARG A 152 -14.98 -6.24 18.92
CA ARG A 152 -14.60 -4.95 18.33
C ARG A 152 -15.46 -3.81 18.86
N LEU A 153 -14.80 -2.72 19.26
CA LEU A 153 -15.41 -1.44 19.54
C LEU A 153 -15.04 -0.46 18.44
N LYS A 154 -16.04 0.21 17.86
CA LYS A 154 -15.86 1.35 16.96
C LYS A 154 -16.61 2.55 17.52
N HIS A 155 -15.99 3.71 17.47
CA HIS A 155 -16.68 4.97 17.72
C HIS A 155 -16.27 5.97 16.65
N LEU A 156 -17.23 6.67 16.09
CA LEU A 156 -17.01 7.72 15.10
C LEU A 156 -17.94 8.90 15.43
N SER A 157 -17.33 10.03 15.75
CA SER A 157 -18.00 11.32 15.89
C SER A 157 -17.55 12.21 14.73
N VAL A 158 -18.49 12.52 13.84
CA VAL A 158 -18.35 13.53 12.79
C VAL A 158 -19.11 14.76 13.25
N GLN A 159 -18.41 15.89 13.29
CA GLN A 159 -18.94 17.22 13.54
C GLN A 159 -18.62 18.11 12.32
N GLU A 160 -19.11 19.35 12.34
CA GLU A 160 -18.91 20.29 11.23
C GLU A 160 -17.43 20.51 10.87
N ARG A 161 -16.55 20.54 11.88
CA ARG A 161 -15.11 20.81 11.70
C ARG A 161 -14.20 19.74 12.28
N LEU A 162 -14.72 18.80 13.04
CA LEU A 162 -13.93 17.83 13.80
C LEU A 162 -14.43 16.42 13.55
N ILE A 163 -13.53 15.50 13.27
CA ILE A 163 -13.80 14.06 13.30
C ILE A 163 -12.91 13.42 14.33
N VAL A 164 -13.50 12.59 15.17
CA VAL A 164 -12.77 11.64 16.03
C VAL A 164 -13.31 10.25 15.73
N GLY A 165 -12.43 9.36 15.31
CA GLY A 165 -12.77 7.98 15.02
C GLY A 165 -11.79 7.03 15.71
N VAL A 166 -12.29 6.03 16.41
CA VAL A 166 -11.48 4.97 17.05
C VAL A 166 -12.03 3.60 16.70
N SER A 167 -11.13 2.65 16.50
CA SER A 167 -11.45 1.23 16.41
C SER A 167 -10.48 0.44 17.28
N ALA A 168 -11.00 -0.47 18.10
CA ALA A 168 -10.22 -1.42 18.89
C ALA A 168 -10.80 -2.81 18.67
N THR A 169 -9.96 -3.75 18.24
CA THR A 169 -10.34 -5.13 17.89
C THR A 169 -9.46 -6.12 18.64
N SER A 170 -10.05 -7.22 19.10
CA SER A 170 -9.39 -8.41 19.64
C SER A 170 -9.97 -9.63 18.94
N ASP A 171 -9.13 -10.59 18.58
CA ASP A 171 -9.52 -11.88 17.98
C ASP A 171 -8.48 -12.92 18.43
N ASP A 172 -8.90 -14.05 19.02
CA ASP A 172 -7.97 -15.11 19.44
C ASP A 172 -7.54 -16.01 18.25
N GLY A 173 -8.19 -15.87 17.10
CA GLY A 173 -7.90 -16.60 15.88
C GLY A 173 -8.62 -17.95 15.78
N TYR A 174 -8.79 -18.42 14.55
CA TYR A 174 -9.36 -19.74 14.29
C TYR A 174 -8.41 -20.89 14.72
N LYS A 175 -7.10 -20.70 14.49
CA LYS A 175 -6.04 -21.63 14.89
C LYS A 175 -5.52 -21.24 16.28
N THR A 176 -5.00 -22.20 17.03
CA THR A 176 -4.36 -21.95 18.33
C THR A 176 -3.21 -20.95 18.15
N ASP A 177 -3.01 -20.02 19.09
CA ASP A 177 -1.93 -19.03 19.07
C ASP A 177 -1.82 -18.29 17.73
N SER A 178 -2.93 -17.77 17.21
CA SER A 178 -2.97 -17.11 15.88
C SER A 178 -3.87 -15.86 15.83
N GLY A 179 -4.04 -15.25 17.00
CA GLY A 179 -4.90 -14.10 17.23
C GLY A 179 -4.22 -12.76 16.91
N TYR A 180 -4.98 -11.68 17.03
CA TYR A 180 -4.47 -10.33 16.91
C TYR A 180 -5.23 -9.33 17.80
N GLY A 181 -4.50 -8.31 18.24
CA GLY A 181 -5.04 -7.09 18.83
C GLY A 181 -4.73 -5.90 17.94
N GLN A 182 -5.73 -5.08 17.63
CA GLN A 182 -5.56 -3.94 16.72
C GLN A 182 -6.26 -2.69 17.27
N GLN A 183 -5.56 -1.55 17.23
CA GLN A 183 -6.13 -0.24 17.58
C GLN A 183 -5.84 0.75 16.46
N LYS A 184 -6.86 1.53 16.08
CA LYS A 184 -6.74 2.57 15.07
C LYS A 184 -7.46 3.83 15.53
N LEU A 185 -6.86 4.98 15.20
CA LEU A 185 -7.37 6.31 15.48
C LEU A 185 -7.36 7.13 14.19
N ILE A 186 -8.42 7.90 13.96
CA ILE A 186 -8.43 9.03 13.05
C ILE A 186 -8.88 10.29 13.79
N LEU A 187 -8.17 11.38 13.56
CA LEU A 187 -8.52 12.71 14.01
C LEU A 187 -8.45 13.63 12.79
N LYS A 188 -9.55 14.29 12.42
CA LYS A 188 -9.54 15.30 11.36
C LYS A 188 -10.06 16.64 11.84
N HIS A 189 -9.44 17.72 11.41
CA HIS A 189 -9.89 19.09 11.66
C HIS A 189 -9.94 19.89 10.36
N GLN A 190 -11.10 20.46 10.04
CA GLN A 190 -11.30 21.35 8.90
C GLN A 190 -11.35 22.82 9.34
N GLN A 191 -10.67 23.68 8.61
CA GLN A 191 -10.68 25.12 8.80
C GLN A 191 -10.43 25.86 7.49
N ALA A 192 -10.89 27.11 7.41
CA ALA A 192 -10.52 28.03 6.35
C ALA A 192 -9.26 28.83 6.75
N VAL A 193 -8.29 28.94 5.85
CA VAL A 193 -7.05 29.71 6.04
C VAL A 193 -6.80 30.57 4.81
N GLY A 194 -7.18 31.85 4.87
CA GLY A 194 -7.15 32.72 3.68
C GLY A 194 -8.10 32.18 2.62
N ALA A 195 -7.61 32.01 1.38
CA ALA A 195 -8.38 31.48 0.25
C ALA A 195 -8.32 29.94 0.13
N PHE A 196 -8.08 29.24 1.25
CA PHE A 196 -7.92 27.79 1.29
C PHE A 196 -8.86 27.15 2.31
N GLU A 197 -9.51 26.08 1.90
CA GLU A 197 -10.08 25.08 2.80
C GLU A 197 -9.01 24.05 3.13
N VAL A 198 -8.78 23.83 4.43
CA VAL A 198 -7.68 22.98 4.93
C VAL A 198 -8.23 21.87 5.80
N ILE A 199 -7.95 20.62 5.45
CA ILE A 199 -8.24 19.45 6.28
C ILE A 199 -6.92 18.88 6.81
N ASN A 200 -6.74 18.99 8.12
CA ASN A 200 -5.64 18.32 8.82
C ASN A 200 -6.13 16.95 9.30
N SER A 201 -5.37 15.89 9.06
CA SER A 201 -5.73 14.51 9.41
C SER A 201 -4.56 13.82 10.07
N LEU A 202 -4.79 13.23 11.24
CA LEU A 202 -3.88 12.30 11.90
C LEU A 202 -4.52 10.90 11.88
N ALA A 203 -3.79 9.92 11.34
CA ALA A 203 -4.15 8.51 11.43
C ALA A 203 -3.06 7.74 12.17
N VAL A 204 -3.44 6.90 13.13
CA VAL A 204 -2.51 6.05 13.90
C VAL A 204 -3.03 4.62 13.89
N THR A 205 -2.15 3.66 13.68
CA THR A 205 -2.47 2.22 13.76
C THR A 205 -1.46 1.49 14.65
N ASN A 206 -1.95 0.53 15.42
CA ASN A 206 -1.16 -0.42 16.19
C ASN A 206 -1.77 -1.81 15.98
N LEU A 207 -0.95 -2.77 15.55
CA LEU A 207 -1.31 -4.16 15.37
C LEU A 207 -0.27 -5.00 16.11
N ASN A 208 -0.73 -5.91 16.97
CA ASN A 208 0.08 -7.01 17.46
C ASN A 208 -0.62 -8.30 17.05
N GLN A 209 0.08 -9.17 16.35
CA GLN A 209 -0.53 -10.35 15.74
C GLN A 209 0.39 -11.55 15.86
N GLU A 210 -0.17 -12.66 16.33
CA GLU A 210 0.43 -13.98 16.19
C GLU A 210 0.09 -14.51 14.80
N THR A 211 1.11 -14.94 14.06
CA THR A 211 1.01 -15.48 12.71
C THR A 211 0.98 -16.99 12.74
N SER A 212 0.33 -17.62 11.76
CA SER A 212 0.29 -19.07 11.65
C SER A 212 0.82 -19.59 10.33
N GLY A 213 1.75 -20.55 10.42
CA GLY A 213 2.29 -21.27 9.27
C GLY A 213 1.33 -22.32 8.72
N PHE A 214 1.72 -22.89 7.57
CA PHE A 214 1.02 -24.01 6.94
C PHE A 214 1.26 -25.32 7.71
N VAL A 215 0.20 -26.10 7.89
CA VAL A 215 0.33 -27.48 8.37
C VAL A 215 0.83 -28.33 7.19
N GLN A 216 1.95 -29.03 7.39
CA GLN A 216 2.60 -29.85 6.37
C GLN A 216 2.28 -31.34 6.58
N GLY A 217 2.18 -32.08 5.47
CA GLY A 217 1.98 -33.53 5.44
C GLY A 217 1.00 -33.94 4.33
N GLU A 218 1.08 -35.19 3.90
CA GLU A 218 0.14 -35.76 2.92
C GLU A 218 -1.25 -35.88 3.55
N ASP A 219 -2.28 -35.43 2.83
CA ASP A 219 -3.70 -35.54 3.21
C ASP A 219 -4.10 -34.99 4.61
N VAL A 220 -3.24 -34.19 5.26
CA VAL A 220 -3.50 -33.64 6.61
C VAL A 220 -4.76 -32.76 6.68
N TYR A 221 -5.19 -32.18 5.56
CA TYR A 221 -6.45 -31.41 5.49
C TYR A 221 -7.71 -32.28 5.71
N ARG A 222 -7.61 -33.60 5.55
CA ARG A 222 -8.70 -34.55 5.77
C ARG A 222 -8.94 -34.82 7.25
N ASP A 223 -7.93 -34.67 8.10
CA ASP A 223 -8.03 -34.92 9.52
C ASP A 223 -8.44 -33.64 10.28
N PRO A 224 -9.64 -33.62 10.92
CA PRO A 224 -10.12 -32.47 11.69
C PRO A 224 -9.20 -32.04 12.83
N ALA A 225 -8.37 -32.94 13.38
CA ALA A 225 -7.47 -32.65 14.49
C ALA A 225 -6.43 -31.56 14.14
N TYR A 226 -6.03 -31.47 12.86
CA TYR A 226 -4.99 -30.54 12.41
C TYR A 226 -5.54 -29.16 11.99
N LYS A 227 -6.86 -29.01 11.83
CA LYS A 227 -7.46 -27.78 11.29
C LYS A 227 -7.12 -26.53 12.11
N LYS A 228 -6.99 -26.68 13.43
CA LYS A 228 -6.68 -25.59 14.36
C LYS A 228 -5.21 -25.53 14.79
N LEU A 229 -4.37 -26.46 14.34
CA LEU A 229 -2.97 -26.50 14.75
C LEU A 229 -2.20 -25.31 14.15
N ASN A 230 -1.60 -24.49 15.00
CA ASN A 230 -0.54 -23.59 14.57
C ASN A 230 0.83 -24.28 14.76
N PRO A 231 1.56 -24.59 13.68
CA PRO A 231 2.89 -25.17 13.79
C PRO A 231 3.95 -24.17 14.27
N ASN A 232 3.61 -22.87 14.35
CA ASN A 232 4.53 -21.78 14.69
C ASN A 232 3.91 -20.84 15.74
N PRO A 233 3.65 -21.32 16.97
CA PRO A 233 3.06 -20.48 18.04
C PRO A 233 3.98 -19.33 18.48
N GLU A 234 5.28 -19.37 18.15
CA GLU A 234 6.26 -18.32 18.41
C GLU A 234 6.21 -17.16 17.41
N ALA A 235 5.51 -17.33 16.30
CA ALA A 235 5.61 -16.43 15.16
C ALA A 235 4.67 -15.25 15.28
N PHE A 236 5.19 -14.04 15.15
CA PHE A 236 4.40 -12.82 15.28
C PHE A 236 4.74 -11.79 14.21
N ARG A 237 3.83 -10.83 14.03
CA ARG A 237 4.04 -9.58 13.29
C ARG A 237 3.38 -8.43 14.01
N ASP A 238 4.22 -7.53 14.53
CA ASP A 238 3.77 -6.31 15.19
C ASP A 238 4.05 -5.11 14.29
N VAL A 239 3.07 -4.24 14.12
CA VAL A 239 3.17 -3.07 13.26
C VAL A 239 2.59 -1.84 13.94
N ARG A 240 3.32 -0.72 13.84
CA ARG A 240 2.85 0.60 14.23
C ARG A 240 3.01 1.56 13.07
N SER A 241 2.01 2.41 12.86
CA SER A 241 2.10 3.47 11.86
C SER A 241 1.43 4.75 12.33
N ALA A 242 1.92 5.89 11.84
CA ALA A 242 1.29 7.19 11.99
C ALA A 242 1.43 7.99 10.70
N ARG A 243 0.37 8.71 10.32
CA ARG A 243 0.36 9.64 9.19
C ARG A 243 -0.30 10.94 9.61
N LEU A 244 0.39 12.05 9.40
CA LEU A 244 -0.14 13.40 9.55
C LEU A 244 -0.20 14.05 8.18
N ILE A 245 -1.39 14.47 7.76
CA ILE A 245 -1.69 15.00 6.43
C ILE A 245 -2.31 16.38 6.62
N SER A 246 -1.91 17.35 5.81
CA SER A 246 -2.59 18.65 5.73
C SER A 246 -2.99 18.86 4.28
N ASP A 247 -4.27 18.68 3.94
CA ASP A 247 -4.81 18.84 2.58
C ASP A 247 -5.35 20.25 2.41
N TRP A 248 -4.69 21.07 1.59
CA TRP A 248 -5.08 22.45 1.31
C TRP A 248 -5.69 22.50 -0.08
N GLN A 249 -6.94 22.93 -0.19
CA GLN A 249 -7.62 23.15 -1.44
C GLN A 249 -8.00 24.63 -1.55
N SER A 250 -7.64 25.27 -2.66
CA SER A 250 -8.08 26.65 -2.89
C SER A 250 -9.60 26.70 -3.03
N GLU A 251 -10.23 27.81 -2.62
CA GLU A 251 -11.68 28.00 -2.78
C GLU A 251 -12.15 27.85 -4.23
N SER A 252 -11.29 28.22 -5.20
CA SER A 252 -11.54 28.02 -6.63
C SER A 252 -11.53 26.55 -7.07
N GLY A 253 -11.05 25.63 -6.22
CA GLY A 253 -10.80 24.23 -6.53
C GLY A 253 -9.63 23.98 -7.48
N LYS A 254 -9.01 25.03 -8.03
CA LYS A 254 -7.98 24.94 -9.08
C LYS A 254 -6.59 24.61 -8.55
N PHE A 255 -6.33 24.76 -7.26
CA PHE A 255 -5.02 24.45 -6.68
C PHE A 255 -5.19 23.59 -5.42
N ARG A 256 -4.36 22.56 -5.32
CA ARG A 256 -4.29 21.68 -4.15
C ARG A 256 -2.84 21.41 -3.78
N ILE A 257 -2.54 21.46 -2.50
CA ILE A 257 -1.23 21.13 -1.95
C ILE A 257 -1.40 20.33 -0.66
N THR A 258 -0.68 19.22 -0.56
CA THR A 258 -0.84 18.24 0.51
C THR A 258 0.53 17.85 1.05
N PRO A 259 1.12 18.64 1.97
CA PRO A 259 2.25 18.17 2.76
C PRO A 259 1.81 17.07 3.73
N PHE A 260 2.68 16.08 3.93
CA PHE A 260 2.43 14.99 4.86
C PHE A 260 3.70 14.50 5.54
N LEU A 261 3.52 13.99 6.75
CA LEU A 261 4.50 13.21 7.49
C LEU A 261 4.00 11.78 7.63
N ARG A 262 4.92 10.82 7.52
CA ARG A 262 4.62 9.40 7.70
C ARG A 262 5.68 8.74 8.56
N TRP A 263 5.26 7.81 9.40
CA TRP A 263 6.13 6.94 10.17
C TRP A 263 5.55 5.53 10.20
N THR A 264 6.40 4.53 10.03
CA THR A 264 6.07 3.11 10.14
C THR A 264 7.20 2.35 10.85
N ASP A 265 6.82 1.35 11.64
CA ASP A 265 7.73 0.44 12.34
C ASP A 265 7.10 -0.94 12.40
N MET A 266 7.89 -1.97 12.09
CA MET A 266 7.44 -3.36 12.08
C MET A 266 8.51 -4.28 12.67
N ARG A 267 8.05 -5.24 13.47
CA ARG A 267 8.82 -6.40 13.91
C ARG A 267 8.12 -7.66 13.42
N PHE A 268 8.87 -8.54 12.75
CA PHE A 268 8.31 -9.73 12.10
C PHE A 268 9.23 -10.93 12.28
N LEU A 269 8.76 -11.96 12.98
CA LEU A 269 9.50 -13.22 13.09
C LEU A 269 9.25 -14.09 11.85
N GLN A 270 10.27 -14.26 11.02
CA GLN A 270 10.17 -14.96 9.74
C GLN A 270 10.20 -16.49 9.91
N HIS A 271 9.17 -17.03 10.56
CA HIS A 271 9.04 -18.44 10.95
C HIS A 271 9.18 -19.44 9.78
N PHE A 272 8.91 -18.99 8.55
CA PHE A 272 9.02 -19.79 7.32
C PHE A 272 10.45 -19.90 6.79
N LEU A 273 11.43 -19.18 7.35
CA LEU A 273 12.84 -19.28 6.99
C LEU A 273 13.62 -20.16 7.98
N PRO A 274 14.63 -20.93 7.50
CA PRO A 274 15.52 -21.67 8.39
C PRO A 274 16.18 -20.74 9.42
N GLY A 275 16.13 -21.14 10.70
CA GLY A 275 16.67 -20.37 11.82
C GLY A 275 15.76 -19.25 12.33
N GLN A 276 14.63 -18.97 11.65
CA GLN A 276 13.57 -18.06 12.11
C GLN A 276 14.08 -16.67 12.51
N PRO A 277 14.77 -15.95 11.61
CA PRO A 277 15.30 -14.63 11.92
C PRO A 277 14.17 -13.63 12.22
N LEU A 278 14.43 -12.73 13.18
CA LEU A 278 13.62 -11.55 13.44
C LEU A 278 14.01 -10.45 12.45
N GLU A 279 13.03 -9.94 11.72
CA GLU A 279 13.16 -8.75 10.90
C GLU A 279 12.58 -7.55 11.66
N GLU A 280 13.34 -6.46 11.69
CA GLU A 280 12.93 -5.16 12.21
C GLU A 280 13.11 -4.17 11.06
N ASN A 281 12.04 -3.51 10.62
CA ASN A 281 12.12 -2.51 9.57
C ASN A 281 11.13 -1.37 9.83
N GLY A 282 11.43 -0.21 9.26
CA GLY A 282 10.59 0.97 9.40
C GLY A 282 11.08 2.09 8.52
N HIS A 283 10.26 3.12 8.37
CA HIS A 283 10.67 4.34 7.71
C HIS A 283 9.89 5.56 8.19
N SER A 284 10.53 6.72 8.11
CA SER A 284 9.92 8.04 8.31
C SER A 284 10.06 8.87 7.04
N SER A 285 9.02 9.62 6.70
CA SER A 285 9.00 10.42 5.47
C SER A 285 8.40 11.80 5.68
N LEU A 286 8.95 12.78 4.97
CA LEU A 286 8.33 14.08 4.71
C LEU A 286 8.04 14.16 3.21
N GLY A 287 6.77 14.33 2.86
CA GLY A 287 6.33 14.39 1.48
C GLY A 287 5.42 15.57 1.19
N LEU A 288 5.29 15.87 -0.10
CA LEU A 288 4.49 16.93 -0.67
C LEU A 288 3.86 16.40 -1.96
N GLN A 289 2.54 16.49 -2.07
CA GLN A 289 1.83 16.34 -3.34
C GLN A 289 1.21 17.69 -3.71
N SER A 290 1.26 18.07 -4.98
CA SER A 290 0.64 19.31 -5.45
C SER A 290 0.04 19.17 -6.84
N SER A 291 -1.04 19.90 -7.09
CA SER A 291 -1.67 19.98 -8.40
C SER A 291 -2.31 21.34 -8.64
N ALA A 292 -2.28 21.81 -9.88
CA ALA A 292 -2.83 23.08 -10.32
C ALA A 292 -3.52 22.93 -11.69
N ALA A 293 -4.78 23.33 -11.78
CA ALA A 293 -5.50 23.52 -13.03
C ALA A 293 -5.13 24.91 -13.61
N LEU A 294 -4.22 24.93 -14.58
CA LEU A 294 -3.77 26.16 -15.25
C LEU A 294 -4.84 26.73 -16.17
N THR A 295 -5.62 25.85 -16.77
CA THR A 295 -6.84 26.15 -17.53
C THR A 295 -7.88 25.09 -17.17
N ASP A 296 -9.09 25.19 -17.71
CA ASP A 296 -10.13 24.18 -17.45
C ASP A 296 -9.78 22.80 -18.04
N ASN A 297 -8.79 22.75 -18.95
CA ASN A 297 -8.37 21.54 -19.66
C ASN A 297 -6.93 21.13 -19.35
N VAL A 298 -6.15 21.93 -18.61
CA VAL A 298 -4.73 21.67 -18.36
C VAL A 298 -4.48 21.61 -16.86
N THR A 299 -4.03 20.45 -16.39
CA THR A 299 -3.58 20.26 -15.02
C THR A 299 -2.10 19.93 -15.00
N VAL A 300 -1.37 20.53 -14.07
CA VAL A 300 0.04 20.20 -13.78
C VAL A 300 0.19 19.86 -12.32
N GLY A 301 1.22 19.13 -11.96
CA GLY A 301 1.53 18.88 -10.56
C GLY A 301 2.96 18.45 -10.33
N PHE A 302 3.34 18.54 -9.06
CA PHE A 302 4.67 18.21 -8.58
C PHE A 302 4.53 17.41 -7.28
N ASP A 303 5.24 16.30 -7.21
CA ASP A 303 5.35 15.48 -6.02
C ASP A 303 6.82 15.40 -5.59
N ALA A 304 7.08 15.51 -4.29
CA ALA A 304 8.39 15.25 -3.72
C ALA A 304 8.27 14.52 -2.40
N GLU A 305 9.22 13.64 -2.11
CA GLU A 305 9.27 12.92 -0.85
C GLU A 305 10.71 12.59 -0.47
N GLN A 306 11.09 12.86 0.77
CA GLN A 306 12.31 12.35 1.37
C GLN A 306 11.94 11.34 2.46
N THR A 307 12.52 10.14 2.36
CA THR A 307 12.28 9.03 3.28
C THR A 307 13.59 8.54 3.87
N ARG A 308 13.61 8.27 5.18
CA ARG A 308 14.68 7.52 5.84
C ARG A 308 14.10 6.21 6.33
N GLY A 309 14.61 5.10 5.83
CA GLY A 309 14.22 3.77 6.25
C GLY A 309 15.41 2.96 6.74
N PHE A 310 15.12 1.87 7.44
CA PHE A 310 16.11 0.92 7.91
C PHE A 310 15.58 -0.50 7.78
N LEU A 311 16.51 -1.45 7.71
CA LEU A 311 16.20 -2.87 7.89
C LEU A 311 17.30 -3.53 8.70
N LYS A 312 16.87 -4.27 9.72
CA LYS A 312 17.72 -5.15 10.51
C LYS A 312 17.13 -6.55 10.51
N GLN A 313 17.98 -7.54 10.32
CA GLN A 313 17.60 -8.94 10.42
C GLN A 313 18.58 -9.65 11.35
N THR A 314 18.07 -10.24 12.43
CA THR A 314 18.89 -10.93 13.44
C THR A 314 18.32 -12.31 13.72
N GLN A 315 19.18 -13.33 13.72
CA GLN A 315 18.83 -14.70 14.07
C GLN A 315 19.46 -15.07 15.40
N THR A 316 18.64 -15.36 16.41
CA THR A 316 19.15 -15.80 17.72
C THR A 316 19.31 -17.32 17.81
N GLY A 317 18.45 -18.07 17.12
CA GLY A 317 18.49 -19.53 17.10
C GLY A 317 19.53 -20.10 16.14
N GLU A 318 19.89 -21.37 16.35
CA GLU A 318 20.69 -22.13 15.40
C GLU A 318 19.84 -22.57 14.19
N THR A 319 20.40 -22.51 13.00
CA THR A 319 19.77 -23.08 11.82
C THR A 319 19.77 -24.60 11.90
N ARG A 320 18.61 -25.21 11.64
CA ARG A 320 18.43 -26.67 11.55
C ARG A 320 18.16 -27.09 10.11
N GLY A 321 18.49 -28.34 9.77
CA GLY A 321 18.23 -28.92 8.45
C GLY A 321 19.46 -29.57 7.86
N SER A 322 19.60 -29.51 6.53
CA SER A 322 20.74 -30.11 5.83
C SER A 322 22.08 -29.46 6.23
N PRO A 323 23.21 -30.16 6.07
CA PRO A 323 24.54 -29.58 6.31
C PRO A 323 24.76 -28.26 5.54
N PHE A 324 24.19 -28.14 4.34
CA PHE A 324 24.24 -26.92 3.55
C PHE A 324 23.54 -25.74 4.25
N LEU A 325 22.33 -25.95 4.78
CA LEU A 325 21.59 -24.89 5.49
C LEU A 325 22.34 -24.45 6.75
N VAL A 326 22.76 -25.42 7.58
CA VAL A 326 23.54 -25.18 8.81
C VAL A 326 24.84 -24.43 8.49
N GLY A 327 25.53 -24.82 7.42
CA GLY A 327 26.80 -24.23 7.05
C GLY A 327 26.72 -22.85 6.42
N THR A 328 25.58 -22.46 5.84
CA THR A 328 25.45 -21.18 5.09
C THR A 328 24.57 -20.14 5.77
N ILE A 329 23.78 -20.51 6.77
CA ILE A 329 22.89 -19.61 7.51
C ILE A 329 23.37 -19.58 8.96
N PRO A 330 24.20 -18.61 9.35
CA PRO A 330 24.73 -18.50 10.70
C PRO A 330 23.68 -17.89 11.65
N SER A 331 23.82 -18.10 12.95
CA SER A 331 23.19 -17.21 13.95
C SER A 331 23.91 -15.84 13.94
N GLY A 332 23.25 -14.81 14.47
CA GLY A 332 23.77 -13.44 14.53
C GLY A 332 23.04 -12.48 13.59
N LYS A 333 23.68 -11.34 13.28
CA LYS A 333 23.10 -10.35 12.36
C LYS A 333 23.26 -10.78 10.89
N HIS A 334 22.17 -10.74 10.13
CA HIS A 334 22.18 -11.00 8.69
C HIS A 334 22.18 -9.73 7.86
N TYR A 335 21.44 -8.71 8.29
CA TYR A 335 21.42 -7.39 7.65
C TYR A 335 21.27 -6.32 8.73
N ASP A 336 21.91 -5.18 8.53
CA ASP A 336 21.78 -3.96 9.32
C ASP A 336 22.17 -2.81 8.41
N TYR A 337 21.19 -2.04 7.95
CA TYR A 337 21.42 -0.94 7.03
C TYR A 337 20.35 0.14 7.13
N ASP A 338 20.74 1.34 6.73
CA ASP A 338 19.83 2.46 6.49
C ASP A 338 19.76 2.77 5.00
N VAL A 339 18.61 3.30 4.55
CA VAL A 339 18.42 3.83 3.20
C VAL A 339 17.74 5.18 3.29
N THR A 340 18.35 6.21 2.73
CA THR A 340 17.67 7.47 2.43
C THR A 340 17.15 7.42 0.99
N ALA A 341 15.86 7.57 0.79
CA ALA A 341 15.27 7.69 -0.54
C ALA A 341 14.74 9.10 -0.79
N THR A 342 15.00 9.62 -1.98
CA THR A 342 14.43 10.89 -2.46
C THR A 342 13.64 10.63 -3.72
N VAL A 343 12.38 11.06 -3.73
CA VAL A 343 11.49 11.02 -4.90
C VAL A 343 11.20 12.44 -5.33
N ALA A 344 11.31 12.72 -6.62
CA ALA A 344 10.85 13.96 -7.23
C ALA A 344 10.14 13.63 -8.54
N ALA A 345 8.94 14.20 -8.73
CA ALA A 345 8.15 13.97 -9.92
C ALA A 345 7.41 15.21 -10.37
N ALA A 346 7.25 15.35 -11.68
CA ALA A 346 6.37 16.33 -12.30
C ALA A 346 5.42 15.62 -13.25
N PHE A 347 4.18 16.09 -13.31
CA PHE A 347 3.20 15.58 -14.24
C PHE A 347 2.37 16.69 -14.87
N ALA A 348 1.84 16.39 -16.05
CA ALA A 348 0.89 17.24 -16.75
C ALA A 348 -0.20 16.38 -17.41
N GLN A 349 -1.41 16.90 -17.44
CA GLN A 349 -2.56 16.33 -18.14
C GLN A 349 -3.22 17.42 -18.97
N TYR A 350 -3.59 17.07 -20.20
CA TYR A 350 -4.41 17.88 -21.09
C TYR A 350 -5.65 17.09 -21.50
N ASP A 351 -6.81 17.62 -21.13
CA ASP A 351 -8.12 17.12 -21.50
C ASP A 351 -8.59 17.88 -22.75
N TRP A 352 -8.48 17.24 -23.91
CA TRP A 352 -8.80 17.80 -25.21
C TRP A 352 -10.25 17.50 -25.59
N PRO A 353 -11.19 18.48 -25.51
CA PRO A 353 -12.56 18.31 -25.97
C PRO A 353 -12.58 18.36 -27.51
N VAL A 354 -12.42 17.21 -28.15
CA VAL A 354 -12.44 17.09 -29.62
C VAL A 354 -13.82 17.45 -30.18
N SER A 355 -14.87 17.14 -29.43
CA SER A 355 -16.26 17.57 -29.68
C SER A 355 -17.04 17.60 -28.35
N GLU A 356 -18.34 17.92 -28.40
CA GLU A 356 -19.22 17.88 -27.20
C GLU A 356 -19.32 16.46 -26.60
N ASP A 357 -19.19 15.43 -27.44
CA ASP A 357 -19.33 14.04 -27.03
C ASP A 357 -17.99 13.33 -26.83
N LEU A 358 -16.90 13.82 -27.42
CA LEU A 358 -15.59 13.16 -27.40
C LEU A 358 -14.55 13.97 -26.62
N LEU A 359 -14.10 13.40 -25.51
CA LEU A 359 -12.94 13.87 -24.77
C LEU A 359 -11.74 12.95 -25.03
N VAL A 360 -10.58 13.54 -25.31
CA VAL A 360 -9.29 12.83 -25.38
C VAL A 360 -8.39 13.36 -24.27
N THR A 361 -7.87 12.48 -23.42
CA THR A 361 -6.96 12.85 -22.32
C THR A 361 -5.53 12.47 -22.68
N LEU A 362 -4.64 13.44 -22.69
CA LEU A 362 -3.19 13.25 -22.79
C LEU A 362 -2.56 13.44 -21.41
N GLY A 363 -1.75 12.51 -20.95
CA GLY A 363 -1.06 12.61 -19.65
C GLY A 363 0.39 12.19 -19.74
N LEU A 364 1.25 12.85 -18.98
CA LEU A 364 2.66 12.50 -18.85
C LEU A 364 3.14 12.75 -17.43
N ARG A 365 3.82 11.77 -16.85
CA ARG A 365 4.60 11.94 -15.62
C ARG A 365 6.06 11.56 -15.85
N ALA A 366 6.96 12.38 -15.36
CA ALA A 366 8.37 12.06 -15.17
C ALA A 366 8.67 11.98 -13.68
N GLU A 367 9.36 10.93 -13.26
CA GLU A 367 9.71 10.69 -11.86
C GLU A 367 11.16 10.22 -11.75
N ARG A 368 11.86 10.75 -10.74
CA ARG A 368 13.19 10.29 -10.35
C ARG A 368 13.13 9.77 -8.92
N VAL A 369 13.73 8.61 -8.71
CA VAL A 369 13.94 8.01 -7.39
C VAL A 369 15.43 7.81 -7.18
N ASP A 370 15.97 8.39 -6.12
CA ASP A 370 17.35 8.23 -5.70
C ASP A 370 17.38 7.49 -4.36
N TYR A 371 18.26 6.51 -4.22
CA TYR A 371 18.56 5.79 -2.99
C TYR A 371 20.00 6.05 -2.58
N ASP A 372 20.21 6.29 -1.29
CA ASP A 372 21.51 6.32 -0.62
C ASP A 372 21.52 5.27 0.48
N TYR A 373 22.25 4.18 0.24
CA TYR A 373 22.31 2.99 1.07
C TYR A 373 23.57 2.99 1.92
N ASP A 374 23.38 2.93 3.24
CA ASP A 374 24.44 2.83 4.24
C ASP A 374 24.46 1.42 4.86
N ASN A 375 25.42 0.60 4.42
CA ASN A 375 25.66 -0.71 5.01
C ASN A 375 26.37 -0.57 6.36
N ARG A 376 25.74 -1.04 7.44
CA ARG A 376 26.30 -1.03 8.81
C ARG A 376 26.95 -2.34 9.21
N MET A 377 27.23 -3.20 8.24
CA MET A 377 27.85 -4.50 8.43
C MET A 377 29.08 -4.68 7.53
N ILE A 378 29.83 -5.75 7.76
CA ILE A 378 30.90 -6.18 6.87
C ILE A 378 30.28 -6.59 5.54
N SER A 379 30.70 -5.92 4.46
CA SER A 379 30.28 -6.24 3.09
C SER A 379 30.71 -7.65 2.70
N GLY A 380 29.93 -8.30 1.84
CA GLY A 380 30.20 -9.66 1.36
C GLY A 380 29.45 -10.76 2.12
N ARG A 381 29.89 -12.00 1.88
CA ARG A 381 29.23 -13.23 2.30
C ARG A 381 29.85 -13.85 3.55
N THR A 382 29.97 -13.05 4.61
CA THR A 382 30.54 -13.45 5.91
C THR A 382 29.48 -13.49 7.01
N LYS A 383 29.84 -14.13 8.13
CA LYS A 383 29.13 -13.96 9.40
C LYS A 383 29.28 -12.50 9.88
N ASP A 384 28.53 -12.14 10.92
CA ASP A 384 28.58 -10.80 11.51
C ASP A 384 29.93 -10.46 12.18
N ASP A 385 30.69 -11.46 12.60
CA ASP A 385 32.08 -11.35 13.09
C ASP A 385 33.15 -11.32 11.97
N GLY A 386 32.74 -11.41 10.70
CA GLY A 386 33.64 -11.44 9.54
C GLY A 386 34.20 -12.82 9.20
N THR A 387 33.94 -13.86 9.99
CA THR A 387 34.37 -15.22 9.67
C THR A 387 33.58 -15.79 8.49
N ALA A 388 34.20 -16.70 7.74
CA ALA A 388 33.55 -17.36 6.62
C ALA A 388 32.51 -18.38 7.09
N CYS A 389 31.38 -18.44 6.39
CA CYS A 389 30.48 -19.60 6.45
C CYS A 389 31.04 -20.79 5.64
N GLY A 390 30.45 -21.97 5.83
CA GLY A 390 30.74 -23.15 5.02
C GLY A 390 30.27 -23.01 3.56
N PHE A 391 30.56 -24.02 2.75
CA PHE A 391 30.08 -24.14 1.36
C PHE A 391 30.34 -22.91 0.47
N GLY A 392 31.47 -22.21 0.67
CA GLY A 392 31.86 -21.07 -0.15
C GLY A 392 31.18 -19.74 0.23
N GLY A 393 30.68 -19.61 1.46
CA GLY A 393 30.23 -18.33 2.04
C GLY A 393 28.78 -18.36 2.51
N CYS A 394 28.38 -17.29 3.22
CA CYS A 394 27.05 -17.24 3.82
C CYS A 394 25.96 -17.06 2.74
N ARG A 395 24.72 -17.43 3.08
CA ARG A 395 23.55 -17.19 2.21
C ARG A 395 23.34 -15.70 1.98
N TYR A 396 23.51 -14.91 3.03
CA TYR A 396 23.29 -13.47 3.01
C TYR A 396 24.52 -12.77 2.44
N ASN A 397 24.29 -11.84 1.51
CA ASN A 397 25.31 -11.00 0.93
C ASN A 397 24.93 -9.53 1.12
N ARG A 398 25.92 -8.70 1.41
CA ARG A 398 25.74 -7.30 1.73
C ARG A 398 26.61 -6.50 0.78
N PRO A 399 26.03 -5.68 -0.12
CA PRO A 399 26.84 -4.80 -0.96
C PRO A 399 27.55 -3.74 -0.10
N GLU A 400 28.59 -3.13 -0.63
CA GLU A 400 29.15 -1.91 -0.04
C GLU A 400 28.10 -0.77 -0.09
N SER A 401 28.23 0.19 0.82
CA SER A 401 27.43 1.43 0.79
C SER A 401 27.53 2.06 -0.61
N ARG A 402 26.37 2.47 -1.14
CA ARG A 402 26.25 2.90 -2.54
C ARG A 402 25.02 3.77 -2.73
N SER A 403 24.96 4.42 -3.88
CA SER A 403 23.77 5.15 -4.30
C SER A 403 23.27 4.61 -5.64
N ASP A 404 21.95 4.58 -5.80
CA ASP A 404 21.27 4.09 -7.00
C ASP A 404 20.19 5.08 -7.42
N ALA A 405 19.99 5.26 -8.72
CA ALA A 405 19.03 6.24 -9.24
C ALA A 405 18.24 5.70 -10.42
N PHE A 406 16.94 5.98 -10.42
CA PHE A 406 16.00 5.49 -11.42
C PHE A 406 15.18 6.66 -11.97
N ASN A 407 15.21 6.86 -13.29
CA ASN A 407 14.38 7.83 -13.98
C ASN A 407 13.29 7.10 -14.75
N ASN A 408 12.05 7.56 -14.60
CA ASN A 408 10.89 6.86 -15.10
C ASN A 408 9.92 7.82 -15.80
N LEU A 409 9.29 7.33 -16.86
CA LEU A 409 8.32 8.08 -17.66
C LEU A 409 7.03 7.28 -17.83
N SER A 410 5.89 7.88 -17.51
CA SER A 410 4.55 7.30 -17.67
C SER A 410 3.66 8.15 -18.58
N PRO A 411 3.68 7.90 -19.91
CA PRO A 411 2.69 8.46 -20.82
C PRO A 411 1.32 7.79 -20.68
N LYS A 412 0.27 8.56 -20.97
CA LYS A 412 -1.14 8.15 -21.03
C LYS A 412 -1.84 8.84 -22.19
N LEU A 413 -2.61 8.07 -22.97
CA LEU A 413 -3.57 8.54 -23.96
C LEU A 413 -4.91 7.85 -23.67
N GLY A 414 -5.91 8.62 -23.29
CA GLY A 414 -7.26 8.13 -23.03
C GLY A 414 -8.30 8.78 -23.93
N PHE A 415 -9.45 8.13 -24.10
CA PHE A 415 -10.62 8.73 -24.71
C PHE A 415 -11.88 8.36 -23.95
N ASN A 416 -12.88 9.24 -24.03
CA ASN A 416 -14.23 9.02 -23.51
C ASN A 416 -15.24 9.64 -24.48
N TYR A 417 -16.09 8.79 -25.06
CA TYR A 417 -17.08 9.15 -26.06
C TYR A 417 -18.50 8.93 -25.53
N ALA A 418 -19.28 10.02 -25.43
CA ALA A 418 -20.69 10.03 -25.07
C ALA A 418 -21.57 9.55 -26.22
N PHE A 419 -22.52 8.66 -25.92
CA PHE A 419 -23.63 8.39 -26.82
C PHE A 419 -24.87 7.95 -26.02
N GLY A 420 -25.89 8.81 -26.00
CA GLY A 420 -27.08 8.59 -25.17
C GLY A 420 -26.73 8.48 -23.68
N GLN A 421 -27.16 7.40 -23.02
CA GLN A 421 -26.85 7.11 -21.60
C GLN A 421 -25.55 6.33 -21.41
N HIS A 422 -24.79 6.12 -22.49
CA HIS A 422 -23.61 5.29 -22.51
C HIS A 422 -22.35 6.10 -22.82
N ARG A 423 -21.22 5.53 -22.43
CA ARG A 423 -19.87 6.08 -22.62
C ARG A 423 -18.97 4.95 -23.09
N LEU A 424 -18.44 5.07 -24.31
CA LEU A 424 -17.33 4.23 -24.77
C LEU A 424 -16.04 4.90 -24.31
N PHE A 425 -15.18 4.17 -23.62
CA PHE A 425 -13.93 4.71 -23.13
C PHE A 425 -12.77 3.76 -23.44
N GLY A 426 -11.56 4.29 -23.41
CA GLY A 426 -10.36 3.48 -23.48
C GLY A 426 -9.12 4.27 -23.13
N GLN A 427 -8.03 3.54 -22.91
CA GLN A 427 -6.75 4.08 -22.50
C GLN A 427 -5.59 3.22 -23.01
N LEU A 428 -4.59 3.90 -23.56
CA LEU A 428 -3.23 3.42 -23.70
C LEU A 428 -2.38 4.07 -22.61
N SER A 429 -1.65 3.30 -21.83
CA SER A 429 -0.82 3.85 -20.76
C SER A 429 0.33 2.95 -20.40
N LYS A 430 1.42 3.59 -19.98
CA LYS A 430 2.58 2.94 -19.37
C LYS A 430 2.64 3.27 -17.89
N GLY A 431 2.83 2.25 -17.05
CA GLY A 431 3.16 2.40 -15.63
C GLY A 431 4.55 1.86 -15.35
N PHE A 432 5.11 2.21 -14.18
CA PHE A 432 6.41 1.72 -13.71
C PHE A 432 6.45 1.59 -12.19
N ARG A 433 7.44 0.85 -11.70
CA ARG A 433 7.88 0.85 -10.30
C ARG A 433 9.40 0.88 -10.29
N ALA A 434 9.97 1.76 -9.46
CA ALA A 434 11.38 1.62 -9.11
C ALA A 434 11.60 0.34 -8.29
N PRO A 435 12.81 -0.26 -8.36
CA PRO A 435 13.16 -1.37 -7.47
C PRO A 435 12.99 -0.98 -6.00
N GLN A 436 12.53 -1.93 -5.18
CA GLN A 436 12.43 -1.72 -3.73
C GLN A 436 13.83 -1.81 -3.08
N ALA A 437 14.02 -1.12 -1.95
CA ALA A 437 15.27 -1.16 -1.20
C ALA A 437 15.68 -2.59 -0.83
N THR A 438 14.71 -3.46 -0.54
CA THR A 438 14.94 -4.88 -0.25
C THR A 438 15.37 -5.67 -1.49
N GLU A 439 14.98 -5.28 -2.70
CA GLU A 439 15.45 -5.91 -3.95
C GLU A 439 16.89 -5.50 -4.27
N LEU A 440 17.26 -4.25 -3.96
CA LEU A 440 18.59 -3.71 -4.23
C LEU A 440 19.65 -4.13 -3.21
N TYR A 441 19.28 -4.22 -1.92
CA TYR A 441 20.25 -4.26 -0.83
C TYR A 441 20.18 -5.50 0.07
N ARG A 442 19.10 -6.28 0.03
CA ARG A 442 18.96 -7.54 0.79
C ARG A 442 19.38 -8.74 -0.05
N LEU A 443 20.63 -8.72 -0.52
CA LEU A 443 21.15 -9.67 -1.50
C LEU A 443 21.44 -11.05 -0.89
N GLN A 444 21.32 -12.10 -1.71
CA GLN A 444 21.60 -13.48 -1.30
C GLN A 444 22.74 -14.10 -2.12
N ASN A 445 22.95 -15.41 -1.95
CA ASN A 445 24.03 -16.16 -2.57
C ASN A 445 24.08 -15.94 -4.09
N GLY A 446 25.26 -15.59 -4.60
CA GLY A 446 25.50 -15.32 -6.02
C GLY A 446 25.19 -13.89 -6.47
N GLN A 447 24.64 -13.02 -5.60
CA GLN A 447 24.32 -11.63 -5.91
C GLN A 447 25.29 -10.70 -5.17
N ASN A 448 26.27 -10.11 -5.86
CA ASN A 448 27.21 -9.15 -5.24
C ASN A 448 26.67 -7.72 -5.25
N VAL A 449 25.97 -7.39 -6.32
CA VAL A 449 25.30 -6.11 -6.56
C VAL A 449 24.00 -6.46 -7.29
N ALA A 450 22.90 -5.78 -6.96
CA ALA A 450 21.72 -5.79 -7.80
C ALA A 450 21.93 -4.82 -8.97
N ASP A 451 21.90 -5.35 -10.18
CA ASP A 451 21.93 -4.57 -11.43
C ASP A 451 20.57 -4.79 -12.13
N ILE A 452 19.55 -4.09 -11.63
CA ILE A 452 18.16 -4.22 -12.07
C ILE A 452 17.58 -2.84 -12.40
N ASP A 453 16.83 -2.76 -13.49
CA ASP A 453 16.11 -1.57 -13.90
C ASP A 453 14.71 -1.49 -13.26
N SER A 454 14.06 -0.33 -13.42
CA SER A 454 12.63 -0.20 -13.08
C SER A 454 11.78 -1.12 -13.96
N GLU A 455 10.84 -1.84 -13.33
CA GLU A 455 9.84 -2.60 -14.07
C GLU A 455 8.80 -1.66 -14.68
N ALA A 456 8.36 -1.98 -15.90
CA ALA A 456 7.34 -1.22 -16.60
C ALA A 456 6.24 -2.12 -17.15
N LEU A 457 5.03 -1.57 -17.28
CA LEU A 457 3.86 -2.24 -17.84
C LEU A 457 3.15 -1.32 -18.82
N ASP A 458 3.00 -1.80 -20.05
CA ASP A 458 2.19 -1.17 -21.08
C ASP A 458 0.79 -1.80 -21.07
N SER A 459 -0.25 -0.97 -21.09
CA SER A 459 -1.64 -1.38 -20.99
C SER A 459 -2.49 -0.75 -22.08
N LEU A 460 -3.32 -1.57 -22.72
CA LEU A 460 -4.44 -1.16 -23.56
C LEU A 460 -5.74 -1.60 -22.88
N GLU A 461 -6.65 -0.64 -22.66
CA GLU A 461 -7.98 -0.88 -22.13
C GLU A 461 -9.03 -0.23 -23.03
N VAL A 462 -10.14 -0.94 -23.27
CA VAL A 462 -11.35 -0.40 -23.89
C VAL A 462 -12.54 -0.94 -23.10
N GLY A 463 -13.54 -0.10 -22.87
CA GLY A 463 -14.74 -0.49 -22.15
C GLY A 463 -15.96 0.34 -22.52
N LEU A 464 -17.12 -0.20 -22.20
CA LEU A 464 -18.41 0.45 -22.35
C LEU A 464 -19.04 0.56 -20.97
N ARG A 465 -19.49 1.76 -20.60
CA ARG A 465 -20.23 2.00 -19.35
C ARG A 465 -21.49 2.80 -19.62
N GLY A 466 -22.45 2.75 -18.71
CA GLY A 466 -23.65 3.57 -18.78
C GLY A 466 -24.37 3.59 -17.45
N ALA A 467 -25.19 4.61 -17.23
CA ALA A 467 -26.06 4.71 -16.07
C ALA A 467 -27.50 4.54 -16.53
N THR A 468 -28.27 3.69 -15.84
CA THR A 468 -29.71 3.58 -16.06
C THR A 468 -30.42 3.91 -14.75
N ALA A 469 -31.64 4.44 -14.80
CA ALA A 469 -32.41 4.79 -13.60
C ALA A 469 -32.79 3.58 -12.69
N ARG A 470 -32.35 2.36 -13.02
CA ARG A 470 -32.73 1.11 -12.36
C ARG A 470 -31.57 0.34 -11.71
N LEU A 471 -30.35 0.87 -11.69
CA LEU A 471 -29.20 0.24 -11.04
C LEU A 471 -28.51 1.20 -10.07
#